data_AF-A0A3R7HX85-F1
#
_entry.id   AF-A0A3R7HX85-F1
#
_cell.length_a   1.000
_cell.length_b   1.000
_cell.length_c   1.000
_cell.angle_alpha   90.00
_cell.angle_beta   90.00
_cell.angle_gamma   90.00
#
_symmetry.space_group_name_H-M   'P 1'
#
loop_
_entity.id
_entity.type
_entity.pdbx_description
1 polymer ?
#
loop_
_entity_poly.entity_id
_entity_poly.type
_entity_poly.pdbx_seq_one_letter_code
_entity_poly.pdbx_strand_id
1 'polypeptide(L)'
;MAARVVEWVLVIHYGPSAHRATYGRLNGRSTKYTKDYIQLSRKPEFLDALARLFPEAAGGAEFVPLRYQWPAGMAAGKLVLESADRPHLAWETSLGAPAAWKMSLAPDEGTAQTIPGDPSHRDFAAAENEFALLASRGAGRPYLLAVKLRGEPGTLHLRAYLKNPDKGYAWADIALAPKEVQALAAKTTRRAALAWSVFDGDEVFFDPARNHDAWGRPAPLSAQIAASAGGLSGMQEARLPASLQGDAAAEALDVDPDEVNAFREQMERRSYGVPDSTATVKTRGSAQRAFADAVKANYGYRCAITGIVTRDFLVASHIVPWSEDQSIRLDPSNGICLSLLVDRAFEKGYLLIKDDLAIHVDWSKVGDDQVLRRHLEPLAGQRLTAPAKEAPRLEYLRRRRAFVVSLG
;
A
#
# COMPACT_ATOMS: atom_id res chain seq x y z
N MET A 1 -1.59 2.34 7.21
CA MET A 1 -1.48 1.55 5.96
C MET A 1 -1.28 2.54 4.83
N ALA A 2 -0.63 2.16 3.73
CA ALA A 2 -0.46 3.06 2.59
C ALA A 2 -1.75 3.15 1.75
N ALA A 3 -1.92 4.23 0.99
CA ALA A 3 -2.99 4.35 0.00
C ALA A 3 -2.88 3.24 -1.06
N ARG A 4 -4.01 2.61 -1.38
CA ARG A 4 -4.11 1.44 -2.26
C ARG A 4 -5.00 1.74 -3.45
N VAL A 5 -4.77 1.01 -4.54
CA VAL A 5 -5.55 1.14 -5.77
C VAL A 5 -7.00 0.74 -5.51
N VAL A 6 -7.91 1.63 -5.89
CA VAL A 6 -9.34 1.39 -5.83
C VAL A 6 -9.77 0.57 -7.04
N GLU A 7 -10.59 -0.45 -6.80
CA GLU A 7 -11.17 -1.31 -7.83
C GLU A 7 -12.61 -0.92 -8.12
N TRP A 8 -13.36 -0.52 -7.09
CA TRP A 8 -14.76 -0.12 -7.23
C TRP A 8 -15.20 0.86 -6.15
N VAL A 9 -16.07 1.80 -6.54
CA VAL A 9 -16.72 2.74 -5.62
C VAL A 9 -18.22 2.70 -5.87
N LEU A 10 -18.98 2.57 -4.78
CA LEU A 10 -20.41 2.82 -4.72
C LEU A 10 -20.68 4.08 -3.91
N VAL A 11 -21.44 5.00 -4.50
CA VAL A 11 -21.96 6.20 -3.82
C VAL A 11 -23.46 6.07 -3.64
N ILE A 12 -23.92 6.29 -2.42
CA ILE A 12 -25.33 6.27 -2.03
C ILE A 12 -25.73 7.67 -1.57
N HIS A 13 -26.77 8.21 -2.19
CA HIS A 13 -27.43 9.44 -1.77
C HIS A 13 -28.08 9.25 -0.40
N TYR A 14 -27.75 10.09 0.58
CA TYR A 14 -28.36 10.05 1.90
C TYR A 14 -29.75 10.70 1.89
N GLY A 15 -30.74 9.94 1.37
CA GLY A 15 -32.17 10.29 1.45
C GLY A 15 -32.88 9.58 2.61
N PRO A 16 -34.21 9.74 2.74
CA PRO A 16 -34.98 9.14 3.83
C PRO A 16 -34.79 7.62 3.98
N SER A 17 -34.68 6.88 2.86
CA SER A 17 -34.46 5.43 2.91
C SER A 17 -33.09 5.05 3.47
N ALA A 18 -32.03 5.75 3.07
CA ALA A 18 -30.67 5.52 3.58
C ALA A 18 -30.56 5.94 5.05
N HIS A 19 -31.19 7.07 5.41
CA HIS A 19 -31.30 7.51 6.79
C HIS A 19 -31.96 6.45 7.67
N ARG A 20 -33.17 6.00 7.31
CA ARG A 20 -33.91 4.97 8.09
C ARG A 20 -33.13 3.68 8.26
N ALA A 21 -32.47 3.20 7.20
CA ALA A 21 -31.65 2.00 7.28
C ALA A 21 -30.47 2.19 8.24
N THR A 22 -29.74 3.29 8.10
CA THR A 22 -28.52 3.55 8.90
C THR A 22 -28.80 3.99 10.33
N TYR A 23 -29.95 4.63 10.59
CA TYR A 23 -30.41 4.96 11.93
C TYR A 23 -30.70 3.69 12.75
N GLY A 24 -31.22 2.66 12.07
CA GLY A 24 -31.47 1.35 12.65
C GLY A 24 -32.94 1.12 13.03
N ARG A 25 -33.24 -0.09 13.52
CA ARG A 25 -34.62 -0.47 13.87
C ARG A 25 -35.13 0.30 15.09
N LEU A 26 -36.35 0.81 14.99
CA LEU A 26 -37.06 1.44 16.11
C LEU A 26 -38.09 0.45 16.67
N ASN A 27 -38.11 0.28 17.99
CA ASN A 27 -39.08 -0.58 18.65
C ASN A 27 -40.45 0.11 18.67
N GLY A 28 -41.45 -0.46 17.98
CA GLY A 28 -42.83 0.06 17.91
C GLY A 28 -43.54 -0.31 16.60
N ARG A 29 -44.78 0.17 16.40
CA ARG A 29 -45.58 -0.04 15.15
C ARG A 29 -45.01 0.65 13.89
N SER A 30 -43.74 1.06 13.90
CA SER A 30 -43.13 1.75 12.77
C SER A 30 -42.86 0.77 11.63
N THR A 31 -43.56 0.95 10.50
CA THR A 31 -43.34 0.16 9.29
C THR A 31 -42.14 0.64 8.46
N LYS A 32 -41.49 1.74 8.88
CA LYS A 32 -40.48 2.47 8.09
C LYS A 32 -39.03 2.27 8.56
N TYR A 33 -38.80 2.03 9.84
CA TYR A 33 -37.47 1.77 10.43
C TYR A 33 -37.31 0.27 10.72
N THR A 34 -37.34 -0.51 9.65
CA THR A 34 -37.34 -1.99 9.71
C THR A 34 -36.16 -2.60 8.96
N LYS A 35 -35.31 -1.80 8.32
CA LYS A 35 -34.27 -2.27 7.41
C LYS A 35 -32.91 -2.28 8.08
N ASP A 36 -32.16 -3.34 7.81
CA ASP A 36 -30.77 -3.54 8.25
C ASP A 36 -29.85 -3.67 7.03
N TYR A 37 -30.26 -3.01 5.93
CA TYR A 37 -29.60 -3.13 4.65
C TYR A 37 -29.82 -1.89 3.77
N ILE A 38 -28.89 -1.67 2.84
CA ILE A 38 -29.04 -0.74 1.73
C ILE A 38 -29.39 -1.53 0.46
N GLN A 39 -30.56 -1.25 -0.11
CA GLN A 39 -30.96 -1.82 -1.40
C GLN A 39 -30.10 -1.25 -2.52
N LEU A 40 -29.63 -2.13 -3.39
CA LEU A 40 -28.81 -1.81 -4.53
C LEU A 40 -29.63 -1.79 -5.85
N SER A 41 -28.97 -1.49 -6.95
CA SER A 41 -29.58 -1.38 -8.28
C SER A 41 -29.96 -2.77 -8.85
N ARG A 42 -31.04 -2.84 -9.64
CA ARG A 42 -31.45 -4.02 -10.43
C ARG A 42 -30.94 -3.98 -11.87
N LYS A 43 -30.21 -2.93 -12.25
CA LYS A 43 -29.76 -2.74 -13.63
C LYS A 43 -28.83 -3.89 -14.03
N PRO A 44 -29.00 -4.52 -15.21
CA PRO A 44 -28.14 -5.62 -15.65
C PRO A 44 -26.66 -5.28 -15.57
N GLU A 45 -26.28 -4.07 -15.99
CA GLU A 45 -24.88 -3.62 -16.00
C GLU A 45 -24.30 -3.52 -14.58
N PHE A 46 -25.15 -3.27 -13.58
CA PHE A 46 -24.75 -3.29 -12.17
C PHE A 46 -24.56 -4.71 -11.65
N LEU A 47 -25.48 -5.62 -11.99
CA LEU A 47 -25.41 -7.02 -11.57
C LEU A 47 -24.16 -7.69 -12.17
N ASP A 48 -23.88 -7.44 -13.45
CA ASP A 48 -22.68 -7.95 -14.12
C ASP A 48 -21.39 -7.39 -13.50
N ALA A 49 -21.42 -6.13 -13.03
CA ALA A 49 -20.30 -5.55 -12.29
C ALA A 49 -20.11 -6.24 -10.93
N LEU A 50 -21.19 -6.45 -10.17
CA LEU A 50 -21.12 -7.14 -8.88
C LEU A 50 -20.62 -8.58 -9.03
N ALA A 51 -21.10 -9.33 -10.04
CA ALA A 51 -20.65 -10.70 -10.29
C ALA A 51 -19.15 -10.79 -10.59
N ARG A 52 -18.60 -9.79 -11.31
CA ARG A 52 -17.16 -9.70 -11.59
C ARG A 52 -16.33 -9.33 -10.36
N LEU A 53 -16.82 -8.38 -9.56
CA LEU A 53 -16.10 -7.86 -8.38
C LEU A 53 -16.15 -8.81 -7.19
N PHE A 54 -17.18 -9.65 -7.11
CA PHE A 54 -17.40 -10.60 -6.02
C PHE A 54 -17.64 -12.00 -6.58
N PRO A 55 -16.62 -12.67 -7.16
CA PRO A 55 -16.79 -13.94 -7.87
C PRO A 55 -17.24 -15.11 -6.98
N GLU A 56 -17.08 -15.02 -5.65
CA GLU A 56 -17.66 -15.98 -4.70
C GLU A 56 -19.20 -16.04 -4.79
N ALA A 57 -19.84 -15.01 -5.34
CA ALA A 57 -21.25 -14.99 -5.72
C ALA A 57 -21.62 -15.98 -6.84
N ALA A 58 -20.70 -16.22 -7.77
CA ALA A 58 -20.98 -16.95 -9.01
C ALA A 58 -21.11 -18.47 -8.79
N GLY A 59 -20.75 -18.97 -7.60
CA GLY A 59 -20.83 -20.38 -7.22
C GLY A 59 -22.19 -20.87 -6.72
N GLY A 60 -23.26 -20.09 -6.87
CA GLY A 60 -24.62 -20.45 -6.39
C GLY A 60 -24.87 -20.14 -4.90
N ALA A 61 -24.03 -19.31 -4.28
CA ALA A 61 -24.25 -18.83 -2.91
C ALA A 61 -25.30 -17.71 -2.89
N GLU A 62 -26.29 -17.80 -2.00
CA GLU A 62 -27.37 -16.80 -1.84
C GLU A 62 -26.84 -15.40 -1.44
N PHE A 63 -25.67 -15.37 -0.79
CA PHE A 63 -24.98 -14.15 -0.38
C PHE A 63 -23.45 -14.33 -0.34
N VAL A 64 -22.73 -13.21 -0.45
CA VAL A 64 -21.27 -13.11 -0.25
C VAL A 64 -20.99 -12.49 1.12
N PRO A 65 -20.20 -13.14 2.00
CA PRO A 65 -19.81 -12.54 3.27
C PRO A 65 -18.90 -11.33 3.02
N LEU A 66 -19.18 -10.23 3.71
CA LEU A 66 -18.41 -9.00 3.60
C LEU A 66 -17.87 -8.55 4.96
N ARG A 67 -16.73 -7.89 4.93
CA ARG A 67 -16.19 -7.11 6.03
C ARG A 67 -16.32 -5.63 5.70
N TYR A 68 -17.14 -4.92 6.46
CA TYR A 68 -17.19 -3.46 6.42
C TYR A 68 -16.08 -2.89 7.30
N GLN A 69 -15.23 -2.04 6.76
CA GLN A 69 -14.05 -1.53 7.47
C GLN A 69 -13.97 0.01 7.45
N TRP A 70 -13.54 0.58 8.57
CA TRP A 70 -13.15 1.98 8.73
C TRP A 70 -11.93 2.07 9.65
N PRO A 71 -11.26 3.23 9.81
CA PRO A 71 -9.95 3.29 10.45
C PRO A 71 -9.91 2.73 11.88
N ALA A 72 -10.94 3.03 12.66
CA ALA A 72 -11.04 2.62 14.07
C ALA A 72 -12.03 1.45 14.30
N GLY A 73 -12.39 0.67 13.26
CA GLY A 73 -13.31 -0.43 13.48
C GLY A 73 -13.72 -1.21 12.23
N MET A 74 -14.47 -2.28 12.48
CA MET A 74 -15.03 -3.13 11.44
C MET A 74 -16.36 -3.72 11.88
N ALA A 75 -17.19 -4.12 10.92
CA ALA A 75 -18.42 -4.87 11.15
C ALA A 75 -18.54 -5.99 10.13
N ALA A 76 -19.12 -7.11 10.56
CA ALA A 76 -19.53 -8.17 9.64
C ALA A 76 -20.74 -7.70 8.81
N GLY A 77 -20.76 -8.10 7.56
CA GLY A 77 -21.81 -7.79 6.61
C GLY A 77 -21.97 -8.88 5.57
N LYS A 78 -22.91 -8.68 4.67
CA LYS A 78 -23.09 -9.55 3.51
C LYS A 78 -23.68 -8.78 2.33
N LEU A 79 -23.27 -9.18 1.13
CA LEU A 79 -23.90 -8.81 -0.12
C LEU A 79 -24.86 -9.92 -0.50
N VAL A 80 -26.16 -9.67 -0.40
CA VAL A 80 -27.20 -10.60 -0.84
C VAL A 80 -27.50 -10.32 -2.30
N LEU A 81 -27.45 -11.34 -3.15
CA LEU A 81 -27.62 -11.21 -4.60
C LEU A 81 -28.92 -11.82 -5.08
N GLU A 82 -29.29 -12.98 -4.54
CA GLU A 82 -30.58 -13.60 -4.77
C GLU A 82 -31.52 -13.28 -3.61
N SER A 83 -32.35 -12.27 -3.80
CA SER A 83 -33.57 -12.14 -3.02
C SER A 83 -34.72 -11.80 -3.96
N ALA A 84 -35.93 -12.17 -3.58
CA ALA A 84 -37.15 -11.75 -4.27
C ALA A 84 -37.21 -10.22 -4.47
N ASP A 85 -36.43 -9.43 -3.71
CA ASP A 85 -36.50 -7.98 -3.72
C ASP A 85 -35.13 -7.25 -3.70
N ARG A 86 -34.38 -7.33 -4.82
CA ARG A 86 -33.14 -6.56 -5.14
C ARG A 86 -31.88 -7.03 -4.41
N PRO A 87 -30.70 -6.93 -5.06
CA PRO A 87 -29.44 -7.09 -4.35
C PRO A 87 -29.32 -6.03 -3.25
N HIS A 88 -28.67 -6.35 -2.13
CA HIS A 88 -28.53 -5.42 -1.01
C HIS A 88 -27.29 -5.69 -0.16
N LEU A 89 -26.73 -4.61 0.41
CA LEU A 89 -25.69 -4.66 1.44
C LEU A 89 -26.36 -4.73 2.80
N ALA A 90 -26.27 -5.88 3.49
CA ALA A 90 -26.83 -6.09 4.82
C ALA A 90 -25.74 -6.12 5.89
N TRP A 91 -26.14 -5.81 7.12
CA TRP A 91 -25.35 -5.97 8.35
C TRP A 91 -26.17 -6.72 9.40
N GLU A 92 -25.53 -7.12 10.49
CA GLU A 92 -26.19 -7.81 11.58
C GLU A 92 -27.14 -6.86 12.33
N THR A 93 -28.41 -7.26 12.48
CA THR A 93 -29.44 -6.46 13.15
C THR A 93 -29.04 -6.07 14.58
N SER A 94 -28.43 -7.01 15.32
CA SER A 94 -28.04 -6.86 16.73
C SER A 94 -26.97 -5.77 16.92
N LEU A 95 -26.04 -5.65 15.95
CA LEU A 95 -24.94 -4.69 15.97
C LEU A 95 -25.38 -3.33 15.38
N GLY A 96 -26.41 -3.35 14.53
CA GLY A 96 -26.89 -2.16 13.83
C GLY A 96 -25.98 -1.77 12.67
N ALA A 97 -26.28 -0.61 12.06
CA ALA A 97 -25.53 -0.16 10.90
C ALA A 97 -24.04 0.11 11.22
N PRO A 98 -23.14 -0.02 10.22
CA PRO A 98 -21.73 0.30 10.40
C PRO A 98 -21.54 1.71 10.94
N ALA A 99 -20.62 1.88 11.91
CA ALA A 99 -20.39 3.17 12.56
C ALA A 99 -20.12 4.29 11.53
N ALA A 100 -19.33 4.01 10.49
CA ALA A 100 -19.02 4.98 9.42
C ALA A 100 -20.24 5.55 8.68
N TRP A 101 -21.41 4.90 8.78
CA TRP A 101 -22.67 5.35 8.18
C TRP A 101 -23.73 5.78 9.21
N LYS A 102 -23.46 5.65 10.51
CA LYS A 102 -24.36 6.07 11.58
C LYS A 102 -24.20 7.56 11.91
N MET A 103 -25.27 8.13 12.49
CA MET A 103 -25.22 9.45 13.10
C MET A 103 -24.38 9.45 14.38
N SER A 104 -23.80 10.60 14.71
CA SER A 104 -23.11 10.87 15.97
C SER A 104 -23.51 12.23 16.54
N LEU A 105 -23.56 12.34 17.87
CA LEU A 105 -23.85 13.60 18.56
C LEU A 105 -22.77 14.66 18.29
N ALA A 106 -21.51 14.24 18.16
CA ALA A 106 -20.36 15.11 17.95
C ALA A 106 -19.35 14.43 17.01
N PRO A 107 -19.64 14.38 15.69
CA PRO A 107 -18.67 13.89 14.74
C PRO A 107 -17.56 14.92 14.53
N ASP A 108 -16.33 14.44 14.45
CA ASP A 108 -15.12 15.21 14.15
C ASP A 108 -14.20 14.43 13.17
N GLU A 109 -13.08 15.05 12.80
CA GLU A 109 -12.10 14.50 11.88
C GLU A 109 -11.48 13.15 12.32
N GLY A 110 -11.43 12.89 13.64
CA GLY A 110 -10.91 11.67 14.24
C GLY A 110 -11.96 10.56 14.38
N THR A 111 -13.25 10.91 14.38
CA THR A 111 -14.33 9.92 14.46
C THR A 111 -14.60 9.23 13.12
N ALA A 112 -15.11 7.99 13.20
CA ALA A 112 -15.56 7.24 12.02
C ALA A 112 -16.87 7.80 11.46
N GLN A 113 -17.74 8.32 12.34
CA GLN A 113 -19.03 8.90 12.01
C GLN A 113 -18.86 10.30 11.43
N THR A 114 -19.51 10.58 10.30
CA THR A 114 -19.48 11.93 9.68
C THR A 114 -20.78 12.71 9.88
N ILE A 115 -21.89 12.00 10.10
CA ILE A 115 -23.23 12.59 10.01
C ILE A 115 -23.66 13.06 11.41
N PRO A 116 -23.90 14.38 11.63
CA PRO A 116 -24.30 14.86 12.95
C PRO A 116 -25.77 14.59 13.24
N GLY A 117 -26.05 14.06 14.42
CA GLY A 117 -27.40 13.82 14.92
C GLY A 117 -27.41 12.84 16.09
N ASP A 118 -28.50 12.83 16.83
CA ASP A 118 -28.71 11.90 17.92
C ASP A 118 -29.22 10.55 17.38
N PRO A 119 -28.46 9.45 17.47
CA PRO A 119 -28.90 8.14 17.01
C PRO A 119 -29.76 7.38 18.04
N SER A 120 -30.08 7.98 19.19
CA SER A 120 -30.67 7.28 20.33
C SER A 120 -32.20 7.36 20.42
N HIS A 121 -32.84 8.24 19.62
CA HIS A 121 -34.30 8.36 19.66
C HIS A 121 -34.98 7.04 19.33
N ARG A 122 -36.05 6.75 20.08
CA ARG A 122 -36.82 5.50 19.94
C ARG A 122 -38.12 5.68 19.18
N ASP A 123 -38.59 6.92 19.02
CA ASP A 123 -39.81 7.23 18.28
C ASP A 123 -39.51 7.72 16.85
N PHE A 124 -40.49 7.51 15.98
CA PHE A 124 -40.39 7.82 14.56
C PHE A 124 -40.23 9.32 14.29
N ALA A 125 -40.92 10.18 15.04
CA ALA A 125 -40.96 11.61 14.74
C ALA A 125 -39.61 12.26 15.07
N ALA A 126 -39.02 11.93 16.23
CA ALA A 126 -37.71 12.41 16.62
C ALA A 126 -36.60 11.90 15.67
N ALA A 127 -36.62 10.62 15.30
CA ALA A 127 -35.66 10.07 14.35
C ALA A 127 -35.73 10.75 12.97
N GLU A 128 -36.93 10.99 12.41
CA GLU A 128 -37.05 11.71 11.13
C GLU A 128 -36.67 13.19 11.27
N ASN A 129 -36.88 13.79 12.44
CA ASN A 129 -36.49 15.16 12.72
C ASN A 129 -34.97 15.32 12.70
N GLU A 130 -34.20 14.33 13.17
CA GLU A 130 -32.73 14.32 13.05
C GLU A 130 -32.29 14.45 11.59
N PHE A 131 -32.95 13.76 10.65
CA PHE A 131 -32.70 13.90 9.22
C PHE A 131 -33.04 15.30 8.70
N ALA A 132 -34.17 15.87 9.12
CA ALA A 132 -34.60 17.21 8.71
C ALA A 132 -33.63 18.31 9.20
N LEU A 133 -33.02 18.13 10.37
CA LEU A 133 -32.11 19.09 10.98
C LEU A 133 -30.69 19.10 10.39
N LEU A 134 -30.31 18.12 9.55
CA LEU A 134 -28.95 18.02 9.01
C LEU A 134 -28.46 19.28 8.31
N ALA A 135 -29.30 19.85 7.44
CA ALA A 135 -28.93 21.06 6.70
C ALA A 135 -28.79 22.27 7.63
N SER A 136 -29.71 22.45 8.59
CA SER A 136 -29.64 23.54 9.57
C SER A 136 -28.49 23.39 10.58
N ARG A 137 -27.99 22.17 10.77
CA ARG A 137 -26.78 21.90 11.57
C ARG A 137 -25.50 22.16 10.78
N GLY A 138 -25.58 22.56 9.52
CA GLY A 138 -24.42 22.83 8.68
C GLY A 138 -23.77 21.59 8.05
N ALA A 139 -24.38 20.41 8.16
CA ALA A 139 -23.87 19.18 7.56
C ALA A 139 -24.09 19.12 6.03
N GLY A 140 -24.82 20.09 5.47
CA GLY A 140 -25.21 20.07 4.07
C GLY A 140 -25.97 18.78 3.72
N ARG A 141 -25.49 18.04 2.71
CA ARG A 141 -26.11 16.78 2.29
C ARG A 141 -25.13 15.60 2.33
N PRO A 142 -25.37 14.57 3.14
CA PRO A 142 -24.47 13.42 3.19
C PRO A 142 -24.53 12.50 1.95
N TYR A 143 -23.42 11.79 1.74
CA TYR A 143 -23.24 10.66 0.85
C TYR A 143 -22.62 9.50 1.63
N LEU A 144 -23.12 8.29 1.44
CA LEU A 144 -22.48 7.09 1.96
C LEU A 144 -21.65 6.45 0.85
N LEU A 145 -20.40 6.11 1.15
CA LEU A 145 -19.48 5.50 0.21
C LEU A 145 -19.09 4.11 0.70
N ALA A 146 -19.08 3.15 -0.24
CA ALA A 146 -18.43 1.86 -0.07
C ALA A 146 -17.34 1.73 -1.14
N VAL A 147 -16.11 1.49 -0.69
CA VAL A 147 -14.91 1.43 -1.54
C VAL A 147 -14.33 0.03 -1.47
N LYS A 148 -14.19 -0.63 -2.61
CA LYS A 148 -13.47 -1.90 -2.73
C LYS A 148 -12.06 -1.61 -3.25
N LEU A 149 -11.06 -2.10 -2.54
CA LEU A 149 -9.66 -2.01 -2.95
C LEU A 149 -9.28 -3.24 -3.78
N ARG A 150 -8.37 -3.05 -4.73
CA ARG A 150 -7.84 -4.14 -5.55
C ARG A 150 -7.14 -5.17 -4.66
N GLY A 151 -7.43 -6.44 -4.92
CA GLY A 151 -6.89 -7.58 -4.17
C GLY A 151 -7.58 -7.84 -2.83
N GLU A 152 -8.71 -7.18 -2.53
CA GLU A 152 -9.54 -7.50 -1.37
C GLU A 152 -10.88 -8.11 -1.79
N PRO A 153 -11.01 -9.45 -1.81
CA PRO A 153 -12.20 -10.10 -2.34
C PRO A 153 -13.47 -9.76 -1.55
N GLY A 154 -13.39 -9.70 -0.22
CA GLY A 154 -14.55 -9.53 0.67
C GLY A 154 -14.52 -8.31 1.59
N THR A 155 -13.70 -7.28 1.33
CA THR A 155 -13.66 -6.06 2.18
C THR A 155 -14.23 -4.85 1.45
N LEU A 156 -15.10 -4.10 2.14
CA LEU A 156 -15.59 -2.79 1.71
C LEU A 156 -15.21 -1.73 2.75
N HIS A 157 -14.43 -0.74 2.34
CA HIS A 157 -14.07 0.40 3.17
C HIS A 157 -15.17 1.44 3.12
N LEU A 158 -15.77 1.71 4.27
CA LEU A 158 -16.95 2.57 4.38
C LEU A 158 -16.55 3.97 4.82
N ARG A 159 -17.08 4.99 4.15
CA ARG A 159 -16.96 6.40 4.55
C ARG A 159 -18.29 7.12 4.35
N ALA A 160 -18.43 8.27 4.99
CA ALA A 160 -19.45 9.24 4.66
C ALA A 160 -18.80 10.60 4.36
N TYR A 161 -19.34 11.31 3.37
CA TYR A 161 -18.88 12.64 2.96
C TYR A 161 -20.08 13.57 2.83
N LEU A 162 -19.84 14.87 2.95
CA LEU A 162 -20.88 15.90 2.97
C LEU A 162 -20.75 16.77 1.73
N LYS A 163 -21.88 17.06 1.08
CA LYS A 163 -21.95 18.04 -0.01
C LYS A 163 -22.32 19.40 0.54
N ASN A 164 -21.51 20.40 0.20
CA ASN A 164 -21.68 21.78 0.63
C ASN A 164 -21.88 21.90 2.16
N PRO A 165 -21.00 21.31 2.99
CA PRO A 165 -21.03 21.55 4.43
C PRO A 165 -20.66 23.00 4.76
N ASP A 166 -21.07 23.45 5.94
CA ASP A 166 -20.54 24.66 6.55
C ASP A 166 -19.09 24.47 6.99
N LYS A 167 -18.41 25.56 7.33
CA LYS A 167 -16.98 25.56 7.70
C LYS A 167 -16.62 24.57 8.83
N GLY A 168 -17.54 24.33 9.77
CA GLY A 168 -17.34 23.37 10.87
C GLY A 168 -17.23 21.91 10.43
N TYR A 169 -17.67 21.60 9.20
CA TYR A 169 -17.65 20.26 8.61
C TYR A 169 -16.84 20.19 7.32
N ALA A 170 -15.98 21.18 7.03
CA ALA A 170 -15.15 21.20 5.83
C ALA A 170 -14.22 19.97 5.72
N TRP A 171 -13.82 19.40 6.86
CA TRP A 171 -13.03 18.15 6.95
C TRP A 171 -13.76 16.93 6.38
N ALA A 172 -15.08 17.00 6.18
CA ALA A 172 -15.92 15.94 5.65
C ALA A 172 -16.37 16.19 4.21
N ASP A 173 -15.93 17.27 3.56
CA ASP A 173 -16.47 17.68 2.27
C ASP A 173 -16.17 16.61 1.19
N ILE A 174 -17.16 16.27 0.36
CA ILE A 174 -16.98 15.42 -0.83
C ILE A 174 -15.93 16.00 -1.79
N ALA A 175 -15.63 17.29 -1.71
CA ALA A 175 -14.54 17.95 -2.43
C ALA A 175 -13.14 17.36 -2.11
N LEU A 176 -12.98 16.67 -0.98
CA LEU A 176 -11.76 15.94 -0.62
C LEU A 176 -11.56 14.67 -1.45
N ALA A 177 -12.62 14.12 -2.05
CA ALA A 177 -12.53 12.96 -2.92
C ALA A 177 -12.03 13.34 -4.34
N PRO A 178 -11.50 12.40 -5.15
CA PRO A 178 -11.05 12.67 -6.51
C PRO A 178 -12.21 13.10 -7.41
N LYS A 179 -11.90 13.76 -8.53
CA LYS A 179 -12.92 14.33 -9.43
C LYS A 179 -13.88 13.27 -9.99
N GLU A 180 -13.39 12.06 -10.17
CA GLU A 180 -14.12 10.88 -10.61
C GLU A 180 -15.21 10.51 -9.59
N VAL A 181 -14.86 10.50 -8.29
CA VAL A 181 -15.78 10.19 -7.19
C VAL A 181 -16.75 11.35 -6.95
N GLN A 182 -16.29 12.60 -7.07
CA GLN A 182 -17.16 13.79 -7.02
C GLN A 182 -18.22 13.75 -8.14
N ALA A 183 -17.80 13.45 -9.37
CA ALA A 183 -18.69 13.30 -10.52
C ALA A 183 -19.67 12.14 -10.33
N LEU A 184 -19.22 11.04 -9.72
CA LEU A 184 -20.07 9.91 -9.38
C LEU A 184 -21.15 10.30 -8.35
N ALA A 185 -20.76 10.98 -7.28
CA ALA A 185 -21.68 11.48 -6.26
C ALA A 185 -22.71 12.47 -6.84
N ALA A 186 -22.29 13.31 -7.79
CA ALA A 186 -23.15 14.27 -8.48
C ALA A 186 -24.24 13.60 -9.33
N LYS A 187 -24.03 12.37 -9.81
CA LYS A 187 -25.05 11.59 -10.55
C LYS A 187 -26.18 11.09 -9.65
N THR A 188 -25.97 11.04 -8.32
CA THR A 188 -26.98 10.54 -7.39
C THR A 188 -27.99 11.61 -6.99
N THR A 189 -29.25 11.20 -6.89
CA THR A 189 -30.39 12.06 -6.51
C THR A 189 -31.35 11.30 -5.61
N ARG A 190 -32.41 11.95 -5.10
CA ARG A 190 -33.49 11.25 -4.38
C ARG A 190 -34.17 10.15 -5.21
N ARG A 191 -34.21 10.28 -6.55
CA ARG A 191 -34.86 9.30 -7.45
C ARG A 191 -33.88 8.25 -7.97
N ALA A 192 -32.62 8.62 -8.13
CA ALA A 192 -31.53 7.73 -8.49
C ALA A 192 -30.50 7.72 -7.36
N ALA A 193 -30.82 6.98 -6.29
CA ALA A 193 -30.06 7.07 -5.03
C ALA A 193 -28.66 6.46 -5.11
N LEU A 194 -28.30 5.77 -6.19
CA LEU A 194 -27.04 5.03 -6.31
C LEU A 194 -26.32 5.40 -7.60
N ALA A 195 -25.01 5.51 -7.51
CA ALA A 195 -24.11 5.53 -8.65
C ALA A 195 -22.84 4.75 -8.28
N TRP A 196 -22.27 4.03 -9.25
CA TRP A 196 -21.05 3.26 -9.04
C TRP A 196 -20.09 3.40 -10.22
N SER A 197 -18.82 3.09 -10.00
CA SER A 197 -17.83 2.94 -11.06
C SER A 197 -16.85 1.83 -10.70
N VAL A 198 -16.41 1.10 -11.72
CA VAL A 198 -15.24 0.21 -11.66
C VAL A 198 -14.03 1.02 -12.13
N PHE A 199 -12.87 0.76 -11.53
CA PHE A 199 -11.62 1.44 -11.83
C PHE A 199 -10.59 0.40 -12.26
N ASP A 200 -10.28 0.38 -13.56
CA ASP A 200 -9.36 -0.59 -14.15
C ASP A 200 -7.89 -0.11 -14.12
N GLY A 201 -7.64 1.19 -13.90
CA GLY A 201 -6.30 1.79 -13.84
C GLY A 201 -5.84 2.21 -12.44
N ASP A 202 -4.56 2.59 -12.33
CA ASP A 202 -3.92 3.06 -11.09
C ASP A 202 -4.11 4.58 -10.88
N GLU A 203 -5.33 5.08 -11.08
CA GLU A 203 -5.63 6.51 -11.06
C GLU A 203 -6.21 6.97 -9.71
N VAL A 204 -7.04 6.12 -9.11
CA VAL A 204 -7.74 6.40 -7.86
C VAL A 204 -7.15 5.57 -6.73
N PHE A 205 -6.66 6.26 -5.71
CA PHE A 205 -6.06 5.66 -4.53
C PHE A 205 -6.84 6.04 -3.28
N PHE A 206 -6.94 5.08 -2.37
CA PHE A 206 -7.64 5.22 -1.11
C PHE A 206 -6.83 4.61 0.04
N ASP A 207 -6.61 5.39 1.09
CA ASP A 207 -5.95 4.96 2.32
C ASP A 207 -6.99 4.47 3.34
N PRO A 208 -7.06 3.14 3.58
CA PRO A 208 -8.05 2.59 4.49
C PRO A 208 -7.84 3.00 5.96
N ALA A 209 -6.66 3.50 6.33
CA ALA A 209 -6.31 3.91 7.69
C ALA A 209 -6.68 5.38 8.01
N ARG A 210 -7.14 6.16 7.01
CA ARG A 210 -7.54 7.57 7.18
C ARG A 210 -9.04 7.72 7.16
N ASN A 211 -9.60 8.65 7.93
CA ASN A 211 -11.05 8.87 7.96
C ASN A 211 -11.49 9.62 6.69
N HIS A 212 -11.47 10.96 6.74
CA HIS A 212 -12.13 11.82 5.74
C HIS A 212 -11.16 12.37 4.69
N ASP A 213 -9.87 12.35 4.98
CA ASP A 213 -8.77 12.66 4.06
C ASP A 213 -8.16 11.38 3.45
N ALA A 214 -9.01 10.37 3.23
CA ALA A 214 -8.58 9.04 2.78
C ALA A 214 -8.20 8.96 1.30
N TRP A 215 -8.53 9.98 0.51
CA TRP A 215 -8.25 9.97 -0.92
C TRP A 215 -6.92 10.65 -1.23
N GLY A 216 -6.15 10.03 -2.12
CA GLY A 216 -4.92 10.63 -2.60
C GLY A 216 -3.88 9.59 -2.93
N ARG A 217 -2.97 9.95 -3.84
CA ARG A 217 -1.78 9.14 -4.08
C ARG A 217 -1.00 9.00 -2.77
N PRO A 218 -0.37 7.85 -2.51
CA PRO A 218 0.53 7.73 -1.37
C PRO A 218 1.52 8.90 -1.42
N ALA A 219 1.66 9.62 -0.30
CA ALA A 219 2.60 10.74 -0.25
C ALA A 219 3.99 10.26 -0.72
N PRO A 220 4.71 11.07 -1.53
CA PRO A 220 6.06 10.70 -1.93
C PRO A 220 6.88 10.40 -0.69
N LEU A 221 7.77 9.40 -0.79
CA LEU A 221 8.53 8.82 0.32
C LEU A 221 9.18 9.89 1.22
N SER A 222 9.56 11.04 0.64
CA SER A 222 10.13 12.20 1.34
C SER A 222 9.23 12.79 2.45
N ALA A 223 7.92 12.90 2.23
CA ALA A 223 6.98 13.48 3.19
C ALA A 223 6.61 12.51 4.32
N GLN A 224 6.60 11.21 4.02
CA GLN A 224 6.35 10.15 5.01
C GLN A 224 7.55 9.97 5.96
N ILE A 225 8.78 10.16 5.46
CA ILE A 225 10.01 10.18 6.27
C ILE A 225 10.05 11.37 7.23
N ALA A 226 9.61 12.56 6.80
CA ALA A 226 9.61 13.76 7.63
C ALA A 226 8.66 13.66 8.84
N ALA A 227 7.50 13.00 8.68
CA ALA A 227 6.52 12.82 9.75
C ALA A 227 6.89 11.69 10.74
N SER A 228 7.76 10.75 10.35
CA SER A 228 8.11 9.55 11.12
C SER A 228 9.41 9.67 11.93
N ALA A 229 10.11 10.80 11.86
CA ALA A 229 11.33 11.06 12.64
C ALA A 229 11.11 11.14 14.17
N GLY A 230 9.86 11.15 14.65
CA GLY A 230 9.51 11.30 16.07
C GLY A 230 9.40 10.02 16.90
N GLY A 231 9.62 8.82 16.34
CA GLY A 231 9.34 7.59 17.08
C GLY A 231 10.01 6.34 16.52
N LEU A 232 11.32 6.23 16.70
CA LEU A 232 12.06 4.98 16.49
C LEU A 232 11.89 4.06 17.71
N SER A 233 10.85 3.22 17.72
CA SER A 233 10.90 1.92 18.41
C SER A 233 9.74 1.02 17.96
N GLY A 234 10.05 -0.18 17.46
CA GLY A 234 9.08 -1.22 17.15
C GLY A 234 8.99 -1.57 15.66
N MET A 235 9.87 -2.45 15.21
CA MET A 235 9.82 -3.07 13.88
C MET A 235 8.55 -3.95 13.73
N GLN A 236 7.93 -3.94 12.55
CA GLN A 236 7.59 -5.19 11.87
C GLN A 236 7.40 -4.99 10.37
N GLU A 237 8.03 -5.88 9.61
CA GLU A 237 8.21 -5.89 8.16
C GLU A 237 6.91 -6.12 7.39
N ALA A 238 6.65 -5.32 6.34
CA ALA A 238 5.75 -5.73 5.26
C ALA A 238 6.02 -4.99 3.93
N ARG A 239 6.65 -5.74 3.01
CA ARG A 239 6.62 -5.71 1.54
C ARG A 239 6.80 -4.37 0.80
N LEU A 240 8.07 -4.11 0.47
CA LEU A 240 8.51 -3.21 -0.59
C LEU A 240 8.06 -3.68 -2.00
N PRO A 241 7.66 -2.76 -2.90
CA PRO A 241 7.27 -3.09 -4.28
C PRO A 241 8.50 -3.36 -5.16
N ALA A 242 8.47 -4.43 -5.97
CA ALA A 242 9.28 -4.82 -7.15
C ALA A 242 10.80 -4.48 -7.22
N SER A 243 11.36 -3.91 -6.16
CA SER A 243 12.75 -3.48 -5.96
C SER A 243 13.46 -4.34 -4.92
N LEU A 244 12.77 -5.38 -4.40
CA LEU A 244 13.28 -6.52 -3.63
C LEU A 244 14.23 -7.43 -4.43
N GLN A 245 14.89 -6.91 -5.47
CA GLN A 245 15.90 -7.62 -6.23
C GLN A 245 17.33 -7.20 -5.85
N GLY A 246 17.53 -6.06 -5.18
CA GLY A 246 18.87 -5.59 -4.80
C GLY A 246 19.45 -6.26 -3.57
N ASP A 247 20.78 -6.19 -3.42
CA ASP A 247 21.52 -6.90 -2.37
C ASP A 247 21.17 -6.44 -0.96
N ALA A 248 20.93 -5.14 -0.79
CA ALA A 248 20.48 -4.54 0.46
C ALA A 248 19.18 -5.17 0.98
N ALA A 249 18.25 -5.48 0.08
CA ALA A 249 16.97 -6.10 0.43
C ALA A 249 17.13 -7.59 0.72
N ALA A 250 17.97 -8.29 -0.04
CA ALA A 250 18.25 -9.70 0.21
C ALA A 250 18.95 -9.91 1.56
N GLU A 251 19.80 -8.98 1.98
CA GLU A 251 20.44 -8.98 3.31
C GLU A 251 19.46 -8.75 4.47
N ALA A 252 18.26 -8.24 4.22
CA ALA A 252 17.22 -8.02 5.22
C ALA A 252 16.23 -9.19 5.32
N LEU A 253 16.32 -10.20 4.46
CA LEU A 253 15.42 -11.36 4.50
C LEU A 253 15.68 -12.22 5.73
N ASP A 254 14.61 -12.88 6.21
CA ASP A 254 14.72 -13.97 7.17
C ASP A 254 15.66 -15.06 6.65
N VAL A 255 16.53 -15.55 7.54
CA VAL A 255 17.54 -16.56 7.23
C VAL A 255 17.33 -17.82 8.04
N ASP A 256 17.81 -18.94 7.52
CA ASP A 256 18.00 -20.15 8.28
C ASP A 256 19.47 -20.25 8.75
N PRO A 257 19.77 -20.23 10.07
CA PRO A 257 21.14 -20.30 10.57
C PRO A 257 21.92 -21.53 10.06
N ASP A 258 21.24 -22.66 9.88
CA ASP A 258 21.88 -23.90 9.43
C ASP A 258 22.25 -23.82 7.94
N GLU A 259 21.38 -23.24 7.10
CA GLU A 259 21.69 -22.97 5.70
C GLU A 259 22.83 -21.95 5.57
N VAL A 260 22.83 -20.89 6.38
CA VAL A 260 23.92 -19.89 6.37
C VAL A 260 25.26 -20.56 6.64
N ASN A 261 25.33 -21.46 7.63
CA ASN A 261 26.54 -22.21 7.94
C ASN A 261 26.94 -23.16 6.80
N ALA A 262 25.98 -23.87 6.20
CA ALA A 262 26.23 -24.71 5.04
C ALA A 262 26.81 -23.91 3.86
N PHE A 263 26.29 -22.72 3.58
CA PHE A 263 26.82 -21.84 2.54
C PHE A 263 28.22 -21.30 2.87
N ARG A 264 28.52 -21.01 4.14
CA ARG A 264 29.88 -20.64 4.57
C ARG A 264 30.88 -21.77 4.29
N GLU A 265 30.54 -23.00 4.67
CA GLU A 265 31.37 -24.17 4.36
C GLU A 265 31.54 -24.39 2.84
N GLN A 266 30.47 -24.14 2.08
CA GLN A 266 30.51 -24.23 0.62
C GLN A 266 31.50 -23.22 0.01
N MET A 267 31.49 -21.98 0.52
CA MET A 267 32.43 -20.92 0.13
C MET A 267 33.87 -21.25 0.50
N GLU A 268 34.11 -21.83 1.67
CA GLU A 268 35.45 -22.29 2.09
C GLU A 268 36.02 -23.35 1.14
N ARG A 269 35.15 -24.21 0.59
CA ARG A 269 35.49 -25.19 -0.46
C ARG A 269 35.60 -24.58 -1.86
N ARG A 270 35.49 -23.26 -2.00
CA ARG A 270 35.49 -22.51 -3.27
C ARG A 270 34.41 -22.95 -4.26
N SER A 271 33.28 -23.43 -3.73
CA SER A 271 32.10 -23.76 -4.52
C SER A 271 31.09 -22.64 -4.37
N TYR A 272 30.89 -21.84 -5.42
CA TYR A 272 30.11 -20.60 -5.32
C TYR A 272 28.73 -20.66 -5.97
N GLY A 273 28.37 -21.83 -6.49
CA GLY A 273 27.12 -22.05 -7.21
C GLY A 273 25.91 -22.14 -6.29
N VAL A 274 24.84 -21.42 -6.62
CA VAL A 274 23.51 -21.58 -5.99
C VAL A 274 22.47 -21.70 -7.10
N PRO A 275 21.95 -22.92 -7.37
CA PRO A 275 20.95 -23.14 -8.42
C PRO A 275 19.64 -22.37 -8.16
N ASP A 276 18.90 -22.04 -9.21
CA ASP A 276 17.56 -21.46 -9.05
C ASP A 276 16.54 -22.45 -8.49
N SER A 277 16.74 -23.76 -8.67
CA SER A 277 15.85 -24.83 -8.18
C SER A 277 15.81 -24.96 -6.65
N THR A 278 16.77 -24.36 -5.94
CA THR A 278 16.83 -24.33 -4.47
C THR A 278 16.39 -22.98 -3.88
N ALA A 279 15.97 -22.02 -4.71
CA ALA A 279 15.74 -20.64 -4.29
C ALA A 279 14.34 -20.41 -3.68
N THR A 280 14.11 -20.92 -2.47
CA THR A 280 13.05 -20.32 -1.63
C THR A 280 13.50 -18.91 -1.19
N VAL A 281 12.54 -18.04 -0.82
CA VAL A 281 12.86 -16.70 -0.30
C VAL A 281 13.82 -16.78 0.90
N LYS A 282 13.65 -17.80 1.75
CA LYS A 282 14.51 -18.07 2.91
C LYS A 282 15.92 -18.47 2.49
N THR A 283 16.06 -19.41 1.54
CA THR A 283 17.37 -19.87 1.03
C THR A 283 18.14 -18.74 0.34
N ARG A 284 17.46 -17.85 -0.39
CA ARG A 284 18.09 -16.63 -0.93
C ARG A 284 18.63 -15.72 0.18
N GLY A 285 17.86 -15.51 1.24
CA GLY A 285 18.30 -14.75 2.41
C GLY A 285 19.51 -15.38 3.10
N SER A 286 19.48 -16.69 3.34
CA SER A 286 20.57 -17.46 3.94
C SER A 286 21.87 -17.36 3.12
N ALA A 287 21.78 -17.53 1.80
CA ALA A 287 22.91 -17.44 0.89
C ALA A 287 23.49 -16.01 0.85
N GLN A 288 22.62 -14.99 0.75
CA GLN A 288 23.03 -13.60 0.79
C GLN A 288 23.73 -13.25 2.09
N ARG A 289 23.25 -13.74 3.24
CA ARG A 289 23.90 -13.50 4.54
C ARG A 289 25.32 -14.05 4.57
N ALA A 290 25.51 -15.31 4.14
CA ALA A 290 26.84 -15.93 4.10
C ALA A 290 27.81 -15.15 3.19
N PHE A 291 27.36 -14.78 1.99
CA PHE A 291 28.12 -13.95 1.06
C PHE A 291 28.45 -12.57 1.66
N ALA A 292 27.46 -11.89 2.23
CA ALA A 292 27.60 -10.54 2.74
C ALA A 292 28.56 -10.47 3.92
N ASP A 293 28.49 -11.42 4.84
CA ASP A 293 29.41 -11.52 5.98
C ASP A 293 30.87 -11.64 5.48
N ALA A 294 31.11 -12.50 4.49
CA ALA A 294 32.44 -12.70 3.91
C ALA A 294 32.96 -11.44 3.21
N VAL A 295 32.14 -10.80 2.37
CA VAL A 295 32.51 -9.57 1.67
C VAL A 295 32.79 -8.45 2.68
N LYS A 296 31.87 -8.18 3.62
CA LYS A 296 32.05 -7.12 4.62
C LYS A 296 33.28 -7.35 5.48
N ALA A 297 33.55 -8.60 5.87
CA ALA A 297 34.78 -8.96 6.58
C ALA A 297 36.05 -8.69 5.76
N ASN A 298 36.05 -9.02 4.46
CA ASN A 298 37.19 -8.78 3.56
C ASN A 298 37.52 -7.29 3.42
N TYR A 299 36.53 -6.40 3.53
CA TYR A 299 36.71 -4.94 3.53
C TYR A 299 36.86 -4.35 4.95
N GLY A 300 36.95 -5.17 6.00
CA GLY A 300 37.07 -4.70 7.38
C GLY A 300 35.86 -3.88 7.85
N TYR A 301 34.67 -4.20 7.36
CA TYR A 301 33.43 -3.46 7.61
C TYR A 301 33.55 -1.97 7.27
N ARG A 302 34.14 -1.69 6.10
CA ARG A 302 34.29 -0.34 5.56
C ARG A 302 33.79 -0.29 4.13
N CYS A 303 33.06 0.76 3.76
CA CYS A 303 32.73 1.01 2.37
C CYS A 303 34.00 1.26 1.56
N ALA A 304 34.15 0.53 0.46
CA ALA A 304 35.30 0.58 -0.43
C ALA A 304 35.50 1.93 -1.14
N ILE A 305 34.45 2.77 -1.20
CA ILE A 305 34.47 4.07 -1.88
C ILE A 305 34.40 5.23 -0.87
N THR A 306 33.39 5.27 -0.01
CA THR A 306 33.17 6.40 0.90
C THR A 306 33.94 6.29 2.21
N GLY A 307 34.47 5.12 2.53
CA GLY A 307 35.16 4.88 3.80
C GLY A 307 34.26 4.78 5.03
N ILE A 308 32.92 4.84 4.87
CA ILE A 308 31.94 4.65 5.95
C ILE A 308 32.18 3.32 6.65
N VAL A 309 32.14 3.31 7.99
CA VAL A 309 32.34 2.10 8.82
C VAL A 309 31.12 1.71 9.64
N THR A 310 30.08 2.55 9.65
CA THR A 310 28.83 2.27 10.36
C THR A 310 28.11 1.11 9.67
N ARG A 311 28.01 -0.03 10.37
CA ARG A 311 27.55 -1.31 9.80
C ARG A 311 26.19 -1.23 9.13
N ASP A 312 25.25 -0.50 9.71
CA ASP A 312 23.88 -0.34 9.20
C ASP A 312 23.81 0.35 7.83
N PHE A 313 24.87 1.04 7.43
CA PHE A 313 24.97 1.68 6.13
C PHE A 313 25.71 0.85 5.08
N LEU A 314 26.20 -0.34 5.43
CA LEU A 314 27.01 -1.19 4.56
C LEU A 314 26.18 -2.30 3.92
N VAL A 315 26.42 -2.52 2.64
CA VAL A 315 25.85 -3.57 1.81
C VAL A 315 26.96 -4.29 1.07
N ALA A 316 26.87 -5.61 0.99
CA ALA A 316 27.70 -6.41 0.09
C ALA A 316 27.03 -6.45 -1.30
N SER A 317 27.48 -5.57 -2.18
CA SER A 317 26.94 -5.40 -3.53
C SER A 317 27.60 -6.40 -4.49
N HIS A 318 26.78 -7.14 -5.24
CA HIS A 318 27.21 -8.01 -6.31
C HIS A 318 27.65 -7.19 -7.52
N ILE A 319 28.81 -7.54 -8.07
CA ILE A 319 29.31 -6.94 -9.31
C ILE A 319 28.52 -7.48 -10.50
N VAL A 320 28.51 -8.80 -10.68
CA VAL A 320 27.59 -9.48 -11.60
C VAL A 320 26.31 -9.78 -10.82
N PRO A 321 25.15 -9.25 -11.24
CA PRO A 321 23.91 -9.41 -10.49
C PRO A 321 23.56 -10.88 -10.23
N TRP A 322 22.94 -11.14 -9.09
CA TRP A 322 22.50 -12.48 -8.67
C TRP A 322 21.71 -13.26 -9.74
N SER A 323 20.89 -12.57 -10.54
CA SER A 323 20.07 -13.17 -11.60
C SER A 323 20.88 -13.68 -12.80
N GLU A 324 22.07 -13.13 -13.03
CA GLU A 324 22.79 -13.31 -14.30
C GLU A 324 23.70 -14.54 -14.31
N ASP A 325 24.13 -15.02 -13.14
CA ASP A 325 25.09 -16.10 -13.08
C ASP A 325 25.01 -16.88 -11.76
N GLN A 326 24.37 -18.05 -11.84
CA GLN A 326 24.20 -18.92 -10.68
C GLN A 326 25.52 -19.46 -10.14
N SER A 327 26.60 -19.52 -10.94
CA SER A 327 27.86 -20.18 -10.58
C SER A 327 28.76 -19.37 -9.65
N ILE A 328 28.51 -18.06 -9.52
CA ILE A 328 29.36 -17.10 -8.80
C ILE A 328 28.60 -16.32 -7.71
N ARG A 329 27.41 -16.79 -7.33
CA ARG A 329 26.51 -16.14 -6.36
C ARG A 329 27.09 -16.02 -4.96
N LEU A 330 27.97 -16.94 -4.58
CA LEU A 330 28.66 -16.90 -3.30
C LEU A 330 30.15 -16.52 -3.42
N ASP A 331 30.63 -16.14 -4.61
CA ASP A 331 32.05 -15.80 -4.82
C ASP A 331 32.34 -14.42 -4.21
N PRO A 332 33.14 -14.27 -3.13
CA PRO A 332 33.42 -12.97 -2.55
C PRO A 332 34.13 -12.01 -3.52
N SER A 333 34.84 -12.53 -4.52
CA SER A 333 35.44 -11.71 -5.59
C SER A 333 34.40 -11.09 -6.53
N ASN A 334 33.14 -11.55 -6.47
CA ASN A 334 31.97 -10.93 -7.09
C ASN A 334 31.29 -9.91 -6.17
N GLY A 335 31.88 -9.58 -5.01
CA GLY A 335 31.30 -8.67 -4.03
C GLY A 335 32.14 -7.42 -3.75
N ILE A 336 31.45 -6.30 -3.51
CA ILE A 336 32.05 -5.05 -3.05
C ILE A 336 31.27 -4.53 -1.84
N CYS A 337 31.96 -4.21 -0.76
CA CYS A 337 31.36 -3.54 0.39
C CYS A 337 31.09 -2.06 0.05
N LEU A 338 29.83 -1.70 -0.14
CA LEU A 338 29.40 -0.35 -0.52
C LEU A 338 28.49 0.26 0.55
N SER A 339 28.43 1.59 0.60
CA SER A 339 27.41 2.29 1.37
C SER A 339 26.10 2.33 0.58
N LEU A 340 24.93 2.33 1.25
CA LEU A 340 23.59 2.28 0.61
C LEU A 340 23.41 3.20 -0.61
N LEU A 341 23.83 4.46 -0.54
CA LEU A 341 23.73 5.40 -1.67
C LEU A 341 24.58 4.97 -2.87
N VAL A 342 25.79 4.52 -2.59
CA VAL A 342 26.78 4.13 -3.59
C VAL A 342 26.44 2.78 -4.20
N ASP A 343 25.96 1.83 -3.39
CA ASP A 343 25.36 0.58 -3.86
C ASP A 343 24.24 0.88 -4.85
N ARG A 344 23.29 1.75 -4.50
CA ARG A 344 22.19 2.10 -5.40
C ARG A 344 22.66 2.76 -6.70
N ALA A 345 23.63 3.67 -6.61
CA ALA A 345 24.23 4.30 -7.78
C ALA A 345 24.94 3.27 -8.68
N PHE A 346 25.64 2.32 -8.08
CA PHE A 346 26.30 1.22 -8.78
C PHE A 346 25.29 0.28 -9.44
N GLU A 347 24.28 -0.20 -8.69
CA GLU A 347 23.20 -1.08 -9.14
C GLU A 347 22.40 -0.52 -10.33
N LYS A 348 22.18 0.79 -10.36
CA LYS A 348 21.45 1.46 -11.45
C LYS A 348 22.34 2.01 -12.57
N GLY A 349 23.65 1.85 -12.42
CA GLY A 349 24.62 2.25 -13.42
C GLY A 349 24.82 3.76 -13.53
N TYR A 350 24.48 4.52 -12.48
CA TYR A 350 24.95 5.90 -12.31
C TYR A 350 26.44 5.94 -11.98
N LEU A 351 26.94 4.88 -11.34
CA LEU A 351 28.34 4.70 -10.98
C LEU A 351 28.85 3.39 -11.57
N LEU A 352 29.99 3.45 -12.24
CA LEU A 352 30.69 2.32 -12.83
C LEU A 352 32.13 2.27 -12.29
N ILE A 353 32.68 1.07 -12.21
CA ILE A 353 34.06 0.84 -11.80
C ILE A 353 34.82 0.34 -13.03
N LYS A 354 35.91 1.03 -13.39
CA LYS A 354 36.76 0.70 -14.54
C LYS A 354 37.76 -0.42 -14.21
N ASP A 355 38.48 -0.90 -15.21
CA ASP A 355 39.48 -1.97 -15.05
C ASP A 355 40.66 -1.56 -14.16
N ASP A 356 40.95 -0.26 -14.08
CA ASP A 356 41.94 0.28 -13.15
C ASP A 356 41.34 0.60 -11.78
N LEU A 357 40.12 0.14 -11.50
CA LEU A 357 39.35 0.41 -10.28
C LEU A 357 38.96 1.89 -10.08
N ALA A 358 39.13 2.74 -11.11
CA ALA A 358 38.65 4.12 -11.04
C ALA A 358 37.12 4.17 -11.12
N ILE A 359 36.53 5.04 -10.28
CA ILE A 359 35.11 5.30 -10.23
C ILE A 359 34.73 6.28 -11.34
N HIS A 360 33.75 5.91 -12.14
CA HIS A 360 33.19 6.73 -13.19
C HIS A 360 31.70 6.97 -12.94
N VAL A 361 31.28 8.22 -13.00
CA VAL A 361 29.88 8.61 -12.84
C VAL A 361 29.29 8.94 -14.20
N ASP A 362 28.15 8.35 -14.52
CA ASP A 362 27.38 8.67 -15.71
C ASP A 362 26.52 9.92 -15.47
N TRP A 363 27.10 11.09 -15.75
CA TRP A 363 26.44 12.38 -15.58
C TRP A 363 25.19 12.55 -16.45
N SER A 364 25.08 11.80 -17.56
CA SER A 364 23.89 11.85 -18.41
C SER A 364 22.68 11.24 -17.71
N LYS A 365 22.89 10.13 -16.97
CA LYS A 365 21.87 9.52 -16.12
C LYS A 365 21.52 10.37 -14.91
N VAL A 366 22.49 11.08 -14.33
CA VAL A 366 22.25 12.01 -13.20
C VAL A 366 21.36 13.18 -13.63
N GLY A 367 21.50 13.66 -14.87
CA GLY A 367 20.68 14.75 -15.41
C GLY A 367 20.79 16.04 -14.60
N ASP A 368 19.66 16.72 -14.40
CA ASP A 368 19.57 18.01 -13.70
C ASP A 368 19.42 17.90 -12.17
N ASP A 369 19.51 16.70 -11.60
CA ASP A 369 19.46 16.50 -10.15
C ASP A 369 20.74 16.99 -9.47
N GLN A 370 20.75 18.26 -9.09
CA GLN A 370 21.89 18.91 -8.44
C GLN A 370 22.20 18.32 -7.06
N VAL A 371 21.22 17.75 -6.35
CA VAL A 371 21.44 17.18 -5.02
C VAL A 371 22.20 15.87 -5.16
N LEU A 372 21.72 14.97 -6.04
CA LEU A 372 22.42 13.73 -6.35
C LEU A 372 23.82 14.01 -6.88
N ARG A 373 23.96 15.00 -7.78
CA ARG A 373 25.25 15.41 -8.32
C ARG A 373 26.25 15.76 -7.23
N ARG A 374 25.86 16.59 -6.25
CA ARG A 374 26.73 16.97 -5.12
C ARG A 374 27.20 15.77 -4.29
N HIS A 375 26.42 14.70 -4.21
CA HIS A 375 26.82 13.48 -3.52
C HIS A 375 27.76 12.58 -4.32
N LEU A 376 27.61 12.53 -5.66
CA LEU A 376 28.42 11.66 -6.53
C LEU A 376 29.70 12.32 -7.04
N GLU A 377 29.72 13.66 -7.14
CA GLU A 377 30.86 14.43 -7.65
C GLU A 377 32.17 14.17 -6.89
N PRO A 378 32.19 14.10 -5.54
CA PRO A 378 33.42 13.77 -4.83
C PRO A 378 33.94 12.37 -5.15
N LEU A 379 33.06 11.43 -5.55
CA LEU A 379 33.39 10.03 -5.78
C LEU A 379 33.99 9.81 -7.18
N ALA A 380 33.65 10.67 -8.15
CA ALA A 380 34.14 10.56 -9.51
C ALA A 380 35.67 10.68 -9.56
N GLY A 381 36.33 9.72 -10.21
CA GLY A 381 37.79 9.67 -10.33
C GLY A 381 38.53 9.10 -9.12
N GLN A 382 37.86 8.85 -7.99
CA GLN A 382 38.45 8.08 -6.90
C GLN A 382 38.76 6.65 -7.35
N ARG A 383 39.63 5.96 -6.61
CA ARG A 383 39.90 4.52 -6.82
C ARG A 383 39.21 3.71 -5.74
N LEU A 384 38.67 2.56 -6.12
CA LEU A 384 38.12 1.59 -5.18
C LEU A 384 39.23 1.15 -4.20
N THR A 385 38.93 1.19 -2.91
CA THR A 385 39.79 0.62 -1.88
C THR A 385 39.77 -0.90 -2.01
N ALA A 386 40.93 -1.52 -2.18
CA ALA A 386 41.02 -2.98 -2.29
C ALA A 386 40.68 -3.67 -0.96
N PRO A 387 40.01 -4.83 -0.99
CA PRO A 387 39.82 -5.65 0.21
C PRO A 387 41.12 -6.34 0.64
N ALA A 388 41.17 -6.82 1.87
CA ALA A 388 42.31 -7.60 2.38
C ALA A 388 42.43 -8.98 1.71
N LYS A 389 41.32 -9.53 1.21
CA LYS A 389 41.21 -10.83 0.53
C LYS A 389 40.16 -10.76 -0.57
N GLU A 390 40.27 -11.65 -1.56
CA GLU A 390 39.27 -11.85 -2.63
C GLU A 390 38.89 -10.53 -3.34
N ALA A 391 39.89 -9.91 -3.98
CA ALA A 391 39.69 -8.66 -4.71
C ALA A 391 38.72 -8.83 -5.89
N PRO A 392 37.93 -7.80 -6.23
CA PRO A 392 37.05 -7.79 -7.41
C PRO A 392 37.74 -8.30 -8.68
N ARG A 393 37.19 -9.33 -9.31
CA ARG A 393 37.73 -9.81 -10.61
C ARG A 393 37.42 -8.79 -11.70
N LEU A 394 38.43 -8.46 -12.50
CA LEU A 394 38.29 -7.56 -13.65
C LEU A 394 37.23 -8.03 -14.64
N GLU A 395 37.11 -9.35 -14.83
CA GLU A 395 36.07 -9.95 -15.66
C GLU A 395 34.66 -9.58 -15.17
N TYR A 396 34.40 -9.63 -13.86
CA TYR A 396 33.10 -9.26 -13.29
C TYR A 396 32.81 -7.78 -13.48
N LEU A 397 33.81 -6.91 -13.29
CA LEU A 397 33.67 -5.47 -13.53
C LEU A 397 33.35 -5.18 -15.02
N ARG A 398 33.97 -5.92 -15.95
CA ARG A 398 33.66 -5.83 -17.38
C ARG A 398 32.23 -6.28 -17.68
N ARG A 399 31.82 -7.43 -17.15
CA ARG A 399 30.45 -7.96 -17.27
C ARG A 399 29.43 -6.96 -16.74
N ARG A 400 29.72 -6.32 -15.60
CA ARG A 400 28.87 -5.27 -15.03
C ARG A 400 28.68 -4.09 -15.97
N ARG A 401 29.77 -3.57 -16.55
CA ARG A 401 29.67 -2.45 -17.51
C ARG A 401 28.90 -2.85 -18.76
N ALA A 402 29.11 -4.06 -19.28
CA ALA A 402 28.33 -4.58 -20.42
C ALA A 402 26.84 -4.72 -20.09
N PHE A 403 26.51 -5.24 -18.91
CA PHE A 403 25.14 -5.36 -18.42
C PHE A 403 24.44 -4.00 -18.32
N VAL A 404 25.11 -2.99 -17.74
CA VAL A 404 24.53 -1.63 -17.64
C VAL A 404 24.28 -1.01 -19.02
N VAL A 405 25.16 -1.25 -20.00
CA VAL A 405 24.96 -0.79 -21.39
C VAL A 405 23.76 -1.48 -22.03
N SER A 406 23.54 -2.78 -21.79
CA SER A 406 22.38 -3.50 -22.35
C SER A 406 21.02 -3.07 -21.78
N LEU A 407 21.01 -2.32 -20.68
CA LEU A 407 19.79 -1.83 -20.01
C LEU A 407 19.38 -0.41 -20.44
N GLY A 408 20.25 0.33 -21.12
CA GLY A 408 20.02 1.69 -21.61
C GLY A 408 20.01 1.73 -23.13
#